data_AF-A0A0S4LBC2-F1
#
_entry.id   AF-A0A0S4LBC2-F1
#
_cell.length_a   1.000
_cell.length_b   1.000
_cell.length_c   1.000
_cell.angle_alpha   90.00
_cell.angle_beta   90.00
_cell.angle_gamma   90.00
#
_symmetry.space_group_name_H-M   'P 1'
#
loop_
_entity.id
_entity.type
_entity.pdbx_description
1 polymer ?
#
loop_
_entity_poly.entity_id
_entity_poly.type
_entity_poly.pdbx_seq_one_letter_code
_entity_poly.pdbx_strand_id
1 'polypeptide(L)'
;MPSNPQPQVVILQGLPPSRVETINAPKGLNGKPPVTVLFPSCAQELLSLIKSTGVTTKDEVTIFFDEYFKFGQRHQTVAGDVLGEIDSGMVTCLKRPGGDDVGVPTAAWPSGCCVCSPCITIDGNRNGIEGSTPSLKRLFVGDLVWLFYFERLGIFQILGTILDAFATNGRLPISNGSIDLGLKDDIVAVVLEVMVRQMKMGLSSTVRDRAGAYRTALGWTSDTGRKLDLQTEVNTGFTAQFHKFVFHALEFYKDKRLAVAIQGAAGGSARTSVATLITISDTLEVLKKRFEPFAYGRNYYNTLSGIVWAIAGMSVIRDLRATFGIPPAYESPDEYITAAYDVLVLKRPVTNGETNRYIVHRECAKNARDILLDLEVINHQDKRSNPPGELENWLNQIEAKVEGYRTAYRTLTGVDLGATGAQTIEQQV
;
A
#
# COMPACT_ATOMS: atom_id res chain seq x y z
N MET A 1 -48.33 18.96 65.47
CA MET A 1 -47.13 18.24 64.99
C MET A 1 -47.18 18.21 63.47
N PRO A 2 -46.33 18.96 62.76
CA PRO A 2 -46.33 19.00 61.31
C PRO A 2 -45.53 17.83 60.73
N SER A 3 -46.09 17.21 59.71
CA SER A 3 -45.54 16.08 58.94
C SER A 3 -44.30 16.48 58.16
N ASN A 4 -43.23 15.70 58.34
CA ASN A 4 -41.94 15.85 57.67
C ASN A 4 -42.05 15.38 56.20
N PRO A 5 -41.72 16.20 55.18
CA PRO A 5 -41.72 15.75 53.79
C PRO A 5 -40.44 14.96 53.49
N GLN A 6 -40.60 13.78 52.89
CA GLN A 6 -39.48 12.96 52.41
C GLN A 6 -38.73 13.65 51.25
N PRO A 7 -37.40 13.49 51.14
CA PRO A 7 -36.63 14.01 50.02
C PRO A 7 -36.87 13.16 48.76
N GLN A 8 -37.34 13.79 47.69
CA GLN A 8 -37.36 13.19 46.35
C GLN A 8 -35.93 12.99 45.86
N VAL A 9 -35.56 11.73 45.61
CA VAL A 9 -34.33 11.36 44.91
C VAL A 9 -34.51 11.73 43.43
N VAL A 10 -33.87 12.82 43.02
CA VAL A 10 -33.74 13.17 41.59
C VAL A 10 -32.74 12.18 40.99
N ILE A 11 -33.25 11.16 40.31
CA ILE A 11 -32.45 10.29 39.45
C ILE A 11 -32.04 11.13 38.24
N LEU A 12 -30.79 11.61 38.24
CA LEU A 12 -30.15 12.15 37.05
C LEU A 12 -30.09 11.02 36.01
N GLN A 13 -31.01 11.03 35.06
CA GLN A 13 -30.93 10.19 33.86
C GLN A 13 -29.59 10.47 33.18
N GLY A 14 -28.71 9.49 33.21
CA GLY A 14 -27.44 9.53 32.50
C GLY A 14 -27.70 9.77 31.03
N LEU A 15 -27.14 10.86 30.51
CA LEU A 15 -27.00 11.08 29.08
C LEU A 15 -26.40 9.82 28.45
N PRO A 16 -26.93 9.32 27.31
CA PRO A 16 -26.33 8.19 26.62
C PRO A 16 -24.86 8.54 26.31
N PRO A 17 -23.93 7.56 26.41
CA PRO A 17 -22.55 7.80 26.03
C PRO A 17 -22.55 8.33 24.60
N SER A 18 -22.07 9.57 24.43
CA SER A 18 -21.91 10.20 23.13
C SER A 18 -21.16 9.21 22.24
N ARG A 19 -21.82 8.75 21.16
CA ARG A 19 -21.15 7.96 20.13
C ARG A 19 -19.90 8.72 19.72
N VAL A 20 -18.73 8.19 20.05
CA VAL A 20 -17.46 8.66 19.50
C VAL A 20 -17.57 8.41 18.00
N GLU A 21 -17.74 9.46 17.21
CA GLU A 21 -17.75 9.32 15.76
C GLU A 21 -16.35 8.90 15.32
N THR A 22 -16.22 7.64 14.94
CA THR A 22 -15.02 7.08 14.31
C THR A 22 -14.75 7.88 13.04
N ILE A 23 -13.49 8.27 12.83
CA ILE A 23 -13.09 8.93 11.58
C ILE A 23 -13.48 8.06 10.41
N ASN A 24 -14.30 8.63 9.54
CA ASN A 24 -14.64 8.00 8.28
C ASN A 24 -13.60 8.43 7.22
N ALA A 25 -12.33 8.05 7.45
CA ALA A 25 -11.26 8.23 6.48
C ALA A 25 -11.66 7.71 5.08
N PRO A 26 -12.38 6.58 4.96
CA PRO A 26 -12.91 6.15 3.68
C PRO A 26 -13.82 7.18 3.00
N LYS A 27 -14.78 7.79 3.71
CA LYS A 27 -15.64 8.84 3.17
C LYS A 27 -14.82 10.08 2.75
N GLY A 28 -13.83 10.47 3.55
CA GLY A 28 -12.96 11.60 3.23
C GLY A 28 -12.10 11.35 1.99
N LEU A 29 -11.56 10.14 1.84
CA LEU A 29 -10.74 9.74 0.68
C LEU A 29 -11.61 9.61 -0.58
N ASN A 30 -12.83 9.09 -0.44
CA ASN A 30 -13.83 9.01 -1.52
C ASN A 30 -14.26 10.39 -2.03
N GLY A 31 -14.22 11.42 -1.17
CA GLY A 31 -14.55 12.80 -1.54
C GLY A 31 -13.45 13.55 -2.29
N LYS A 32 -12.25 12.97 -2.45
CA LYS A 32 -11.17 13.58 -3.22
C LYS A 32 -11.48 13.52 -4.73
N PRO A 33 -11.15 14.56 -5.51
CA PRO A 33 -11.47 14.59 -6.94
C PRO A 33 -10.79 13.41 -7.67
N PRO A 34 -11.37 12.91 -8.77
CA PRO A 34 -10.73 11.85 -9.54
C PRO A 34 -9.43 12.33 -10.20
N VAL A 35 -8.52 11.40 -10.50
CA VAL A 35 -7.25 11.69 -11.19
C VAL A 35 -7.13 10.80 -12.41
N THR A 36 -6.93 11.41 -13.59
CA THR A 36 -6.68 10.66 -14.82
C THR A 36 -5.19 10.38 -14.99
N VAL A 37 -4.84 9.12 -15.18
CA VAL A 37 -3.45 8.68 -15.38
C VAL A 37 -3.39 7.65 -16.50
N LEU A 38 -2.19 7.46 -17.05
CA LEU A 38 -1.94 6.33 -17.96
C LEU A 38 -1.91 5.03 -17.15
N PHE A 39 -2.68 4.03 -17.55
CA PHE A 39 -2.51 2.69 -17.00
C PHE A 39 -1.27 2.03 -17.60
N PRO A 40 -0.52 1.22 -16.83
CA PRO A 40 0.60 0.48 -17.39
C PRO A 40 0.15 -0.40 -18.56
N SER A 41 0.90 -0.38 -19.66
CA SER A 41 0.69 -1.29 -20.78
C SER A 41 0.70 -2.75 -20.31
N CYS A 42 -0.02 -3.63 -21.01
CA CYS A 42 -0.22 -5.06 -20.69
C CYS A 42 -0.58 -5.38 -19.22
N ALA A 43 -1.14 -4.44 -18.45
CA ALA A 43 -1.44 -4.70 -17.05
C ALA A 43 -2.41 -5.90 -16.87
N GLN A 44 -3.22 -6.20 -17.88
CA GLN A 44 -4.07 -7.38 -17.90
C GLN A 44 -3.27 -8.68 -17.88
N GLU A 45 -2.26 -8.79 -18.73
CA GLU A 45 -1.34 -9.93 -18.77
C GLU A 45 -0.49 -9.97 -17.50
N LEU A 46 0.05 -8.83 -17.05
CA LEU A 46 0.89 -8.76 -15.84
C LEU A 46 0.18 -9.24 -14.58
N LEU A 47 -1.13 -9.00 -14.47
CA LEU A 47 -1.93 -9.32 -13.28
C LEU A 47 -2.73 -10.64 -13.44
N SER A 48 -2.55 -11.36 -14.55
CA SER A 48 -3.30 -12.59 -14.88
C SER A 48 -3.04 -13.77 -13.95
N LEU A 49 -1.92 -13.76 -13.19
CA LEU A 49 -1.58 -14.80 -12.22
C LEU A 49 -2.34 -14.67 -10.87
N ILE A 50 -3.12 -13.60 -10.69
CA ILE A 50 -3.80 -13.29 -9.42
C ILE A 50 -5.22 -13.87 -9.43
N LYS A 51 -5.60 -14.54 -8.35
CA LYS A 51 -6.90 -15.25 -8.23
C LYS A 51 -7.77 -14.61 -7.16
N SER A 52 -8.57 -13.61 -7.53
CA SER A 52 -9.37 -12.82 -6.58
C SER A 52 -10.75 -13.41 -6.23
N THR A 53 -11.25 -14.40 -6.99
CA THR A 53 -12.64 -14.90 -6.87
C THR A 53 -12.72 -16.42 -6.78
N GLY A 54 -13.77 -16.91 -6.10
CA GLY A 54 -13.99 -18.35 -5.88
C GLY A 54 -13.06 -19.00 -4.86
N VAL A 55 -12.12 -18.26 -4.28
CA VAL A 55 -11.20 -18.75 -3.24
C VAL A 55 -11.73 -18.36 -1.86
N THR A 56 -11.96 -19.36 -1.00
CA THR A 56 -12.42 -19.16 0.38
C THR A 56 -11.33 -18.54 1.27
N THR A 57 -10.06 -18.73 0.92
CA THR A 57 -8.88 -18.16 1.58
C THR A 57 -8.00 -17.43 0.57
N LYS A 58 -8.06 -16.10 0.53
CA LYS A 58 -7.22 -15.29 -0.35
C LYS A 58 -5.77 -15.31 0.14
N ASP A 59 -4.83 -15.58 -0.77
CA ASP A 59 -3.41 -15.39 -0.46
C ASP A 59 -3.09 -13.90 -0.34
N GLU A 60 -2.00 -13.58 0.33
CA GLU A 60 -1.69 -12.19 0.66
C GLU A 60 -1.34 -11.32 -0.56
N VAL A 61 -0.83 -11.92 -1.65
CA VAL A 61 -0.64 -11.22 -2.93
C VAL A 61 -1.99 -10.80 -3.52
N THR A 62 -3.00 -11.67 -3.45
CA THR A 62 -4.37 -11.34 -3.84
C THR A 62 -4.98 -10.27 -2.91
N ILE A 63 -4.68 -10.30 -1.61
CA ILE A 63 -5.12 -9.24 -0.69
C ILE A 63 -4.53 -7.89 -1.10
N PHE A 64 -3.22 -7.82 -1.41
CA PHE A 64 -2.62 -6.56 -1.91
C PHE A 64 -3.26 -6.13 -3.23
N PHE A 65 -3.52 -7.06 -4.14
CA PHE A 65 -4.25 -6.73 -5.37
C PHE A 65 -5.62 -6.09 -5.05
N ASP A 66 -6.45 -6.72 -4.22
CA ASP A 66 -7.77 -6.17 -3.85
C ASP A 66 -7.68 -4.82 -3.09
N GLU A 67 -6.55 -4.56 -2.43
CA GLU A 67 -6.26 -3.28 -1.78
C GLU A 67 -6.04 -2.13 -2.78
N TYR A 68 -5.63 -2.39 -4.01
CA TYR A 68 -5.41 -1.37 -5.05
C TYR A 68 -6.44 -1.43 -6.18
N PHE A 69 -7.00 -2.60 -6.44
CA PHE A 69 -7.92 -2.91 -7.53
C PHE A 69 -9.25 -3.39 -6.92
N LYS A 70 -10.19 -2.46 -6.66
CA LYS A 70 -11.57 -2.82 -6.29
C LYS A 70 -12.44 -2.61 -7.50
N PHE A 71 -12.76 -3.68 -8.20
CA PHE A 71 -13.86 -3.60 -9.12
C PHE A 71 -15.16 -4.14 -8.47
N GLY A 72 -16.34 -3.76 -8.96
CA GLY A 72 -17.63 -4.02 -8.29
C GLY A 72 -17.98 -5.51 -8.09
N GLN A 73 -19.04 -5.82 -7.33
CA GLN A 73 -19.51 -7.16 -6.91
C GLN A 73 -19.68 -8.27 -7.97
N ARG A 74 -19.22 -8.09 -9.21
CA ARG A 74 -19.14 -9.12 -10.25
C ARG A 74 -17.70 -9.30 -10.74
N HIS A 75 -16.75 -9.35 -9.81
CA HIS A 75 -15.50 -10.04 -10.11
C HIS A 75 -15.84 -11.51 -10.23
N GLN A 76 -15.88 -11.96 -11.48
CA GLN A 76 -15.49 -13.29 -11.82
C GLN A 76 -14.08 -13.20 -12.40
N THR A 77 -13.06 -13.47 -11.57
CA THR A 77 -11.85 -14.16 -12.02
C THR A 77 -12.15 -15.65 -11.87
N VAL A 78 -13.26 -16.10 -12.46
CA VAL A 78 -13.83 -17.40 -12.14
C VAL A 78 -12.98 -18.48 -12.77
N ALA A 79 -12.62 -19.44 -11.93
CA ALA A 79 -12.43 -20.82 -12.33
C ALA A 79 -13.65 -21.27 -13.17
N GLY A 80 -13.54 -21.15 -14.48
CA GLY A 80 -14.50 -21.59 -15.48
C GLY A 80 -13.73 -22.11 -16.68
N ASP A 81 -14.21 -23.21 -17.25
CA ASP A 81 -13.45 -24.23 -17.97
C ASP A 81 -12.40 -23.73 -18.98
N VAL A 82 -11.17 -24.24 -18.76
CA VAL A 82 -10.03 -24.38 -19.67
C VAL A 82 -9.16 -23.15 -19.97
N LEU A 83 -9.58 -21.91 -19.76
CA LEU A 83 -8.68 -20.75 -19.89
C LEU A 83 -9.17 -19.64 -18.96
N GLY A 84 -8.39 -19.33 -17.91
CA GLY A 84 -8.76 -18.31 -16.93
C GLY A 84 -9.08 -16.98 -17.60
N GLU A 85 -10.38 -16.65 -17.68
CA GLU A 85 -10.82 -15.38 -18.22
C GLU A 85 -10.32 -14.25 -17.31
N ILE A 86 -9.63 -13.26 -17.91
CA ILE A 86 -9.22 -12.04 -17.23
C ILE A 86 -10.44 -11.39 -16.58
N ASP A 87 -10.21 -10.80 -15.42
CA ASP A 87 -11.15 -9.90 -14.75
C ASP A 87 -11.93 -9.00 -15.72
N SER A 88 -13.22 -9.30 -15.92
CA SER A 88 -14.08 -8.58 -16.85
C SER A 88 -14.27 -7.11 -16.45
N GLY A 89 -14.09 -6.77 -15.16
CA GLY A 89 -14.10 -5.39 -14.66
C GLY A 89 -12.81 -4.65 -15.02
N MET A 90 -11.65 -5.29 -14.94
CA MET A 90 -10.39 -4.74 -15.46
C MET A 90 -10.46 -4.53 -16.97
N VAL A 91 -10.97 -5.50 -17.72
CA VAL A 91 -11.18 -5.36 -19.17
C VAL A 91 -12.16 -4.21 -19.47
N THR A 92 -13.22 -4.06 -18.67
CA THR A 92 -14.20 -2.97 -18.79
C THR A 92 -13.61 -1.60 -18.45
N CYS A 93 -12.79 -1.48 -17.40
CA CYS A 93 -12.07 -0.25 -17.06
C CYS A 93 -11.07 0.17 -18.15
N LEU A 94 -10.59 -0.79 -18.94
CA LEU A 94 -9.63 -0.56 -20.03
C LEU A 94 -10.30 -0.37 -21.39
N LYS A 95 -11.63 -0.56 -21.50
CA LYS A 95 -12.41 -0.18 -22.68
C LYS A 95 -12.46 1.34 -22.79
N ARG A 96 -12.06 1.86 -23.95
CA ARG A 96 -12.03 3.30 -24.26
C ARG A 96 -13.46 3.86 -24.22
N PRO A 97 -13.76 4.93 -23.47
CA PRO A 97 -15.06 5.58 -23.53
C PRO A 97 -15.20 6.26 -24.91
N GLY A 98 -16.17 5.83 -25.71
CA GLY A 98 -16.51 6.44 -27.01
C GLY A 98 -16.04 5.71 -28.28
N GLY A 99 -15.68 4.42 -28.20
CA GLY A 99 -15.55 3.60 -29.40
C GLY A 99 -16.90 2.97 -29.73
N ASP A 100 -17.66 3.58 -30.64
CA ASP A 100 -18.87 2.98 -31.21
C ASP A 100 -18.55 1.60 -31.81
N ASP A 101 -19.54 0.71 -31.68
CA ASP A 101 -19.59 -0.66 -32.17
C ASP A 101 -19.17 -0.81 -33.64
N VAL A 102 -17.87 -0.95 -33.89
CA VAL A 102 -17.36 -1.53 -35.13
C VAL A 102 -16.44 -2.70 -34.80
N GLY A 103 -17.07 -3.83 -34.49
CA GLY A 103 -16.48 -5.16 -34.70
C GLY A 103 -15.17 -5.45 -33.98
N VAL A 104 -14.92 -4.89 -32.79
CA VAL A 104 -13.82 -5.37 -31.94
C VAL A 104 -14.25 -6.76 -31.44
N PRO A 105 -13.51 -7.84 -31.78
CA PRO A 105 -13.83 -9.17 -31.30
C PRO A 105 -13.88 -9.15 -29.77
N THR A 106 -14.74 -10.01 -29.19
CA THR A 106 -14.66 -10.40 -27.78
C THR A 106 -13.20 -10.47 -27.35
N ALA A 107 -12.84 -9.77 -26.28
CA ALA A 107 -11.46 -9.53 -25.85
C ALA A 107 -10.65 -10.85 -25.82
N ALA A 108 -9.94 -11.14 -26.91
CA ALA A 108 -9.11 -12.33 -27.01
C ALA A 108 -7.91 -12.13 -26.09
N TRP A 109 -7.65 -13.10 -25.22
CA TRP A 109 -6.43 -13.18 -24.44
C TRP A 109 -5.45 -14.13 -25.11
N PRO A 110 -4.15 -13.77 -25.23
CA PRO A 110 -3.54 -12.49 -24.87
C PRO A 110 -4.02 -11.33 -25.74
N SER A 111 -3.98 -10.09 -25.22
CA SER A 111 -4.53 -8.93 -25.92
C SER A 111 -3.79 -8.64 -27.23
N GLY A 112 -4.55 -8.36 -28.30
CA GLY A 112 -4.00 -7.99 -29.61
C GLY A 112 -3.22 -6.66 -29.62
N CYS A 113 -3.37 -5.82 -28.59
CA CYS A 113 -2.57 -4.59 -28.39
C CYS A 113 -1.97 -4.51 -26.98
N CYS A 114 -0.93 -5.30 -26.74
CA CYS A 114 -0.10 -5.17 -25.54
C CYS A 114 0.60 -3.79 -25.39
N VAL A 115 0.76 -3.01 -26.47
CA VAL A 115 1.50 -1.73 -26.42
C VAL A 115 0.60 -0.57 -25.95
N CYS A 116 -0.71 -0.74 -25.96
CA CYS A 116 -1.68 0.31 -25.64
C CYS A 116 -1.71 0.61 -24.12
N SER A 117 -1.36 1.84 -23.72
CA SER A 117 -1.60 2.38 -22.35
C SER A 117 -2.89 3.21 -22.35
N PRO A 118 -4.05 2.67 -21.96
CA PRO A 118 -5.28 3.47 -21.89
C PRO A 118 -5.16 4.52 -20.76
N CYS A 119 -5.68 5.72 -21.02
CA CYS A 119 -5.94 6.68 -19.95
C CYS A 119 -7.13 6.17 -19.13
N ILE A 120 -6.92 5.98 -17.83
CA ILE A 120 -7.97 5.57 -16.90
C ILE A 120 -8.19 6.71 -15.91
N THR A 121 -9.43 6.87 -15.49
CA THR A 121 -9.76 7.74 -14.36
C THR A 121 -9.70 6.89 -13.09
N ILE A 122 -8.85 7.32 -12.17
CA ILE A 122 -8.70 6.71 -10.86
C ILE A 122 -9.60 7.48 -9.88
N ASP A 123 -10.62 6.80 -9.39
CA ASP A 123 -11.63 7.37 -8.52
C ASP A 123 -11.27 7.13 -7.05
N GLY A 124 -11.68 8.06 -6.17
CA GLY A 124 -11.37 8.02 -4.74
C GLY A 124 -11.99 6.86 -3.96
N ASN A 125 -12.77 5.97 -4.60
CA ASN A 125 -13.65 5.04 -3.93
C ASN A 125 -12.92 3.86 -3.25
N ARG A 126 -12.29 4.12 -2.10
CA ARG A 126 -11.56 3.12 -1.32
C ARG A 126 -12.47 2.12 -0.63
N ASN A 127 -13.72 2.51 -0.31
CA ASN A 127 -14.74 1.67 0.32
C ASN A 127 -16.08 1.68 -0.43
N GLY A 128 -16.05 1.39 -1.74
CA GLY A 128 -17.25 1.36 -2.57
C GLY A 128 -18.42 0.64 -1.91
N ILE A 129 -19.59 1.28 -2.00
CA ILE A 129 -20.88 0.66 -1.72
C ILE A 129 -20.99 -0.55 -2.64
N GLU A 130 -21.38 -1.69 -2.08
CA GLU A 130 -21.70 -2.91 -2.81
C GLU A 130 -22.58 -2.57 -4.04
N GLY A 131 -22.09 -2.89 -5.24
CA GLY A 131 -22.80 -2.63 -6.51
C GLY A 131 -22.29 -1.44 -7.34
N SER A 132 -21.23 -0.73 -6.94
CA SER A 132 -20.65 0.35 -7.77
C SER A 132 -19.94 -0.19 -9.02
N THR A 133 -19.88 0.64 -10.07
CA THR A 133 -19.10 0.36 -11.29
C THR A 133 -17.63 0.07 -10.96
N PRO A 134 -16.96 -0.83 -11.71
CA PRO A 134 -15.56 -1.13 -11.52
C PRO A 134 -14.71 0.15 -11.60
N SER A 135 -13.86 0.43 -10.60
CA SER A 135 -13.05 1.65 -10.54
C SER A 135 -11.68 1.39 -9.91
N LEU A 136 -10.65 2.10 -10.38
CA LEU A 136 -9.32 2.02 -9.76
C LEU A 136 -9.26 2.99 -8.59
N LYS A 137 -8.65 2.55 -7.47
CA LYS A 137 -8.55 3.37 -6.26
C LYS A 137 -7.53 4.48 -6.42
N ARG A 138 -7.90 5.70 -6.01
CA ARG A 138 -7.00 6.84 -5.98
C ARG A 138 -5.72 6.53 -5.20
N LEU A 139 -4.60 6.83 -5.84
CA LEU A 139 -3.27 6.76 -5.24
C LEU A 139 -2.99 8.01 -4.41
N PHE A 140 -2.25 7.82 -3.33
CA PHE A 140 -1.84 8.84 -2.38
C PHE A 140 -0.36 8.64 -2.01
N VAL A 141 0.20 9.59 -1.27
CA VAL A 141 1.61 9.53 -0.84
C VAL A 141 1.91 8.24 -0.05
N GLY A 142 0.95 7.74 0.72
CA GLY A 142 1.07 6.47 1.45
C GLY A 142 1.24 5.25 0.53
N ASP A 143 0.71 5.27 -0.69
CA ASP A 143 0.89 4.18 -1.66
C ASP A 143 2.31 4.18 -2.24
N LEU A 144 2.94 5.36 -2.36
CA LEU A 144 4.35 5.48 -2.75
C LEU A 144 5.29 5.02 -1.62
N VAL A 145 4.94 5.28 -0.35
CA VAL A 145 5.67 4.73 0.81
C VAL A 145 5.61 3.21 0.83
N TRP A 146 4.45 2.62 0.54
CA TRP A 146 4.33 1.16 0.38
C TRP A 146 5.29 0.65 -0.70
N LEU A 147 5.26 1.26 -1.88
CA LEU A 147 6.13 0.87 -3.00
C LEU A 147 7.62 0.98 -2.65
N PHE A 148 8.02 2.05 -1.94
CA PHE A 148 9.40 2.24 -1.48
C PHE A 148 9.88 1.09 -0.58
N TYR A 149 9.09 0.67 0.40
CA TYR A 149 9.47 -0.42 1.29
C TYR A 149 9.51 -1.78 0.58
N PHE A 150 8.63 -2.02 -0.41
CA PHE A 150 8.71 -3.23 -1.26
C PHE A 150 9.89 -3.20 -2.23
N GLU A 151 10.35 -2.02 -2.65
CA GLU A 151 11.61 -1.89 -3.37
C GLU A 151 12.80 -2.22 -2.48
N ARG A 152 12.85 -1.66 -1.26
CA ARG A 152 13.91 -1.98 -0.28
C ARG A 152 13.90 -3.43 0.15
N LEU A 153 12.73 -4.06 0.23
CA LEU A 153 12.61 -5.50 0.47
C LEU A 153 13.40 -6.31 -0.56
N GLY A 154 13.43 -5.86 -1.82
CA GLY A 154 14.21 -6.47 -2.89
C GLY A 154 13.39 -7.10 -4.01
N ILE A 155 12.06 -6.88 -4.05
CA ILE A 155 11.16 -7.48 -5.06
C ILE A 155 11.66 -7.22 -6.48
N PHE A 156 12.04 -5.97 -6.79
CA PHE A 156 12.53 -5.63 -8.13
C PHE A 156 13.92 -6.21 -8.44
N GLN A 157 14.76 -6.49 -7.42
CA GLN A 157 16.05 -7.15 -7.61
C GLN A 157 15.87 -8.64 -7.93
N ILE A 158 14.97 -9.30 -7.19
CA ILE A 158 14.55 -10.68 -7.47
C ILE A 158 14.00 -10.76 -8.89
N LEU A 159 13.03 -9.89 -9.21
CA LEU A 159 12.41 -9.85 -10.53
C LEU A 159 13.43 -9.59 -11.64
N GLY A 160 14.36 -8.65 -11.46
CA GLY A 160 15.43 -8.41 -12.42
C GLY A 160 16.28 -9.65 -12.70
N THR A 161 16.57 -10.45 -11.67
CA THR A 161 17.29 -11.73 -11.80
C THR A 161 16.46 -12.77 -12.55
N ILE A 162 15.16 -12.84 -12.28
CA ILE A 162 14.24 -13.77 -12.96
C ILE A 162 14.12 -13.42 -14.44
N LEU A 163 13.91 -12.15 -14.76
CA LEU A 163 13.76 -11.68 -16.13
C LEU A 163 15.05 -11.85 -16.94
N ASP A 164 16.22 -11.61 -16.33
CA ASP A 164 17.49 -11.92 -16.97
C ASP A 164 17.64 -13.43 -17.20
N ALA A 165 17.38 -14.27 -16.20
CA ALA A 165 17.45 -15.72 -16.34
C ALA A 165 16.53 -16.27 -17.45
N PHE A 166 15.35 -15.66 -17.61
CA PHE A 166 14.41 -15.98 -18.70
C PHE A 166 14.90 -15.48 -20.07
N ALA A 167 15.34 -14.22 -20.16
CA ALA A 167 15.65 -13.59 -21.44
C ALA A 167 17.02 -13.95 -22.03
N THR A 168 18.03 -14.17 -21.19
CA THR A 168 19.43 -14.30 -21.64
C THR A 168 19.99 -15.70 -21.44
N ASN A 169 19.69 -16.33 -20.30
CA ASN A 169 20.34 -17.57 -19.90
C ASN A 169 19.56 -18.83 -20.29
N GLY A 170 18.27 -18.70 -20.66
CA GLY A 170 17.37 -19.85 -20.90
C GLY A 170 17.31 -20.83 -19.73
N ARG A 171 17.72 -20.38 -18.53
CA ARG A 171 17.97 -21.25 -17.36
C ARG A 171 16.68 -21.65 -16.66
N LEU A 172 15.61 -20.92 -16.92
CA LEU A 172 14.29 -21.28 -16.45
C LEU A 172 13.67 -22.20 -17.51
N PRO A 173 13.51 -23.51 -17.24
CA PRO A 173 12.76 -24.42 -18.10
C PRO A 173 11.29 -24.06 -17.95
N ILE A 174 10.90 -22.93 -18.50
CA ILE A 174 9.51 -22.59 -18.73
C ILE A 174 9.19 -23.29 -20.04
N SER A 175 8.37 -24.33 -19.95
CA SER A 175 8.00 -25.15 -21.09
C SER A 175 7.59 -24.24 -22.25
N ASN A 176 8.30 -24.33 -23.38
CA ASN A 176 7.79 -23.92 -24.68
C ASN A 176 6.72 -24.94 -25.12
N GLY A 177 5.73 -25.19 -24.26
CA GLY A 177 4.65 -26.10 -24.52
C GLY A 177 3.94 -25.64 -25.78
N SER A 178 3.69 -26.59 -26.69
CA SER A 178 2.54 -26.50 -27.59
C SER A 178 1.39 -25.86 -26.82
N ILE A 179 0.65 -24.93 -27.45
CA ILE A 179 -0.58 -24.33 -26.91
C ILE A 179 -1.64 -25.45 -26.80
N ASP A 180 -1.41 -26.39 -25.89
CA ASP A 180 -2.31 -27.42 -25.43
C ASP A 180 -2.68 -26.97 -24.02
N LEU A 181 -3.92 -26.53 -23.91
CA LEU A 181 -4.47 -25.59 -22.93
C LEU A 181 -4.62 -26.17 -21.51
N GLY A 182 -3.57 -26.81 -20.97
CA GLY A 182 -3.63 -27.63 -19.77
C GLY A 182 -2.71 -27.26 -18.60
N LEU A 183 -1.75 -26.32 -18.74
CA LEU A 183 -0.73 -26.09 -17.71
C LEU A 183 -0.61 -24.63 -17.26
N LYS A 184 -0.53 -24.41 -15.94
CA LYS A 184 -0.28 -23.10 -15.29
C LYS A 184 1.05 -22.47 -15.74
N ASP A 185 2.00 -23.29 -16.16
CA ASP A 185 3.34 -22.88 -16.60
C ASP A 185 3.29 -21.98 -17.86
N ASP A 186 2.28 -22.15 -18.70
CA ASP A 186 2.11 -21.38 -19.94
C ASP A 186 1.70 -19.93 -19.66
N ILE A 187 0.90 -19.68 -18.61
CA ILE A 187 0.51 -18.32 -18.22
C ILE A 187 1.71 -17.58 -17.64
N VAL A 188 2.52 -18.24 -16.80
CA VAL A 188 3.74 -17.65 -16.24
C VAL A 188 4.73 -17.28 -17.36
N ALA A 189 4.84 -18.12 -18.40
CA ALA A 189 5.62 -17.84 -19.60
C ALA A 189 5.16 -16.56 -20.30
N VAL A 190 3.85 -16.40 -20.51
CA VAL A 190 3.26 -15.21 -21.13
C VAL A 190 3.55 -13.97 -20.29
N VAL A 191 3.37 -14.03 -18.96
CA VAL A 191 3.68 -12.90 -18.07
C VAL A 191 5.16 -12.50 -18.17
N LEU A 192 6.07 -13.47 -18.12
CA LEU A 192 7.51 -13.20 -18.24
C LEU A 192 7.90 -12.62 -19.60
N GLU A 193 7.33 -13.13 -20.69
CA GLU A 193 7.53 -12.59 -22.03
C GLU A 193 7.10 -11.13 -22.11
N VAL A 194 5.90 -10.83 -21.61
CA VAL A 194 5.36 -9.46 -21.56
C VAL A 194 6.27 -8.56 -20.73
N MET A 195 6.73 -9.00 -19.55
CA MET A 195 7.63 -8.24 -18.70
C MET A 195 8.97 -7.95 -19.39
N VAL A 196 9.59 -8.96 -20.02
CA VAL A 196 10.84 -8.77 -20.77
C VAL A 196 10.64 -7.84 -21.96
N ARG A 197 9.53 -7.99 -22.70
CA ARG A 197 9.20 -7.13 -23.84
C ARG A 197 9.03 -5.69 -23.39
N GLN A 198 8.28 -5.43 -22.33
CA GLN A 198 8.13 -4.08 -21.77
C GLN A 198 9.45 -3.47 -21.30
N MET A 199 10.33 -4.29 -20.70
CA MET A 199 11.66 -3.84 -20.30
C MET A 199 12.50 -3.43 -21.51
N LYS A 200 12.49 -4.22 -22.59
CA LYS A 200 13.19 -3.90 -23.84
C LYS A 200 12.61 -2.69 -24.58
N MET A 201 11.29 -2.48 -24.51
CA MET A 201 10.61 -1.34 -25.12
C MET A 201 10.67 -0.06 -24.27
N GLY A 202 11.24 -0.11 -23.06
CA GLY A 202 11.28 1.03 -22.15
C GLY A 202 9.92 1.42 -21.56
N LEU A 203 8.95 0.50 -21.56
CA LEU A 203 7.61 0.70 -21.00
C LEU A 203 7.47 0.16 -19.57
N SER A 204 8.46 -0.58 -19.08
CA SER A 204 8.49 -1.14 -17.72
C SER A 204 8.60 -0.06 -16.64
N SER A 205 8.21 -0.40 -15.40
CA SER A 205 8.58 0.41 -14.23
C SER A 205 10.10 0.40 -14.03
N THR A 206 10.78 1.48 -14.42
CA THR A 206 12.25 1.56 -14.29
C THR A 206 12.66 1.99 -12.88
N VAL A 207 13.87 1.58 -12.46
CA VAL A 207 14.47 2.04 -11.18
C VAL A 207 14.58 3.56 -11.16
N ARG A 208 14.94 4.18 -12.30
CA ARG A 208 15.07 5.63 -12.43
C ARG A 208 13.74 6.35 -12.16
N ASP A 209 12.65 5.85 -12.73
CA ASP A 209 11.32 6.45 -12.58
C ASP A 209 10.82 6.36 -11.13
N ARG A 210 11.01 5.21 -10.49
CA ARG A 210 10.64 5.00 -9.09
C ARG A 210 11.51 5.83 -8.14
N ALA A 211 12.83 5.82 -8.33
CA ALA A 211 13.75 6.63 -7.54
C ALA A 211 13.47 8.14 -7.68
N GLY A 212 13.12 8.61 -8.88
CA GLY A 212 12.65 9.97 -9.09
C GLY A 212 11.38 10.29 -8.30
N ALA A 213 10.42 9.37 -8.27
CA ALA A 213 9.18 9.54 -7.49
C ALA A 213 9.45 9.59 -5.98
N TYR A 214 10.27 8.68 -5.44
CA TYR A 214 10.63 8.70 -4.00
C TYR A 214 11.33 10.00 -3.61
N ARG A 215 12.27 10.47 -4.44
CA ARG A 215 13.03 11.68 -4.16
C ARG A 215 12.14 12.93 -4.23
N THR A 216 11.31 13.06 -5.25
CA THR A 216 10.44 14.22 -5.44
C THR A 216 9.28 14.28 -4.46
N ALA A 217 8.72 13.14 -4.04
CA ALA A 217 7.55 13.12 -3.17
C ALA A 217 7.88 12.86 -1.70
N LEU A 218 8.84 11.99 -1.40
CA LEU A 218 9.17 11.57 -0.02
C LEU A 218 10.50 12.16 0.47
N GLY A 219 11.36 12.62 -0.44
CA GLY A 219 12.73 12.99 -0.12
C GLY A 219 13.63 11.78 0.19
N TRP A 220 13.19 10.58 -0.17
CA TRP A 220 13.90 9.33 0.11
C TRP A 220 14.68 8.84 -1.09
N THR A 221 15.78 8.14 -0.85
CA THR A 221 16.56 7.50 -1.91
C THR A 221 16.72 6.01 -1.64
N SER A 222 16.40 5.17 -2.62
CA SER A 222 16.68 3.73 -2.52
C SER A 222 18.16 3.42 -2.78
N ASP A 223 18.64 2.28 -2.29
CA ASP A 223 20.02 1.80 -2.52
C ASP A 223 20.36 1.76 -4.02
N THR A 224 19.40 1.31 -4.83
CA THR A 224 19.54 1.24 -6.28
C THR A 224 19.49 2.63 -6.93
N GLY A 225 18.66 3.55 -6.40
CA GLY A 225 18.53 4.91 -6.88
C GLY A 225 19.75 5.79 -6.63
N ARG A 226 20.51 5.56 -5.54
CA ARG A 226 21.75 6.30 -5.23
C ARG A 226 22.81 6.18 -6.32
N LYS A 227 22.86 5.05 -7.01
CA LYS A 227 23.81 4.81 -8.11
C LYS A 227 23.49 5.61 -9.38
N LEU A 228 22.30 6.21 -9.48
CA LEU A 228 21.81 6.85 -10.70
C LEU A 228 22.03 8.37 -10.75
N ASP A 229 22.63 8.96 -9.71
CA ASP A 229 22.94 10.41 -9.60
C ASP A 229 21.82 11.32 -10.15
N LEU A 230 20.60 11.12 -9.63
CA LEU A 230 19.41 11.78 -10.14
C LEU A 230 19.36 13.25 -9.72
N GLN A 231 19.25 14.14 -10.71
CA GLN A 231 19.12 15.59 -10.54
C GLN A 231 17.67 16.06 -10.31
N THR A 232 16.77 15.18 -9.89
CA THR A 232 15.36 15.54 -9.63
C THR A 232 15.24 16.40 -8.37
N GLU A 233 14.17 17.18 -8.23
CA GLU A 233 13.93 17.93 -6.99
C GLU A 233 13.75 16.98 -5.78
N VAL A 234 14.19 17.40 -4.59
CA VAL A 234 14.07 16.62 -3.34
C VAL A 234 13.01 17.25 -2.45
N ASN A 235 12.04 16.45 -2.02
CA ASN A 235 11.16 16.87 -0.92
C ASN A 235 11.87 16.72 0.42
N THR A 236 12.69 17.70 0.78
CA THR A 236 13.47 17.70 2.03
C THR A 236 12.58 17.78 3.28
N GLY A 237 11.32 18.19 3.14
CA GLY A 237 10.41 18.41 4.26
C GLY A 237 9.60 17.19 4.69
N PHE A 238 9.27 16.28 3.78
CA PHE A 238 8.34 15.18 4.08
C PHE A 238 8.84 14.28 5.21
N THR A 239 10.04 13.72 5.09
CA THR A 239 10.58 12.76 6.07
C THR A 239 10.65 13.38 7.47
N ALA A 240 11.18 14.60 7.56
CA ALA A 240 11.34 15.30 8.82
C ALA A 240 9.99 15.53 9.50
N GLN A 241 8.97 15.97 8.75
CA GLN A 241 7.64 16.22 9.31
C GLN A 241 6.89 14.92 9.64
N PHE A 242 7.05 13.87 8.85
CA PHE A 242 6.41 12.58 9.12
C PHE A 242 6.99 11.93 10.38
N HIS A 243 8.31 11.90 10.53
CA HIS A 243 8.95 11.36 11.74
C HIS A 243 8.68 12.22 12.97
N LYS A 244 8.66 13.55 12.81
CA LYS A 244 8.26 14.46 13.89
C LYS A 244 6.81 14.24 14.32
N PHE A 245 5.91 13.99 13.37
CA PHE A 245 4.51 13.65 13.65
C PHE A 245 4.42 12.35 14.46
N VAL A 246 5.11 11.29 14.02
CA VAL A 246 5.17 10.00 14.74
C VAL A 246 5.70 10.19 16.16
N PHE A 247 6.78 10.97 16.33
CA PHE A 247 7.34 11.30 17.63
C PHE A 247 6.31 11.98 18.55
N HIS A 248 5.62 13.02 18.07
CA HIS A 248 4.61 13.71 18.89
C HIS A 248 3.39 12.84 19.21
N ALA A 249 2.98 11.95 18.29
CA ALA A 249 1.94 10.96 18.59
C ALA A 249 2.38 10.00 19.71
N LEU A 250 3.65 9.56 19.71
CA LEU A 250 4.21 8.73 20.78
C LEU A 250 4.30 9.48 22.12
N GLU A 251 4.64 10.77 22.12
CA GLU A 251 4.59 11.62 23.31
C GLU A 251 3.16 11.73 23.86
N PHE A 252 2.17 11.93 22.98
CA PHE A 252 0.76 11.93 23.37
C PHE A 252 0.35 10.64 24.08
N TYR A 253 0.79 9.48 23.61
CA TYR A 253 0.48 8.20 24.28
C TYR A 253 1.18 8.04 25.63
N LYS A 254 2.41 8.55 25.78
CA LYS A 254 3.12 8.57 27.07
C LYS A 254 2.37 9.47 28.07
N ASP A 255 2.00 10.67 27.65
CA ASP A 255 1.26 11.64 28.47
C ASP A 255 -0.10 11.07 28.89
N LYS A 256 -0.82 10.43 27.97
CA LYS A 256 -2.10 9.78 28.24
C LYS A 256 -1.97 8.68 29.28
N ARG A 257 -0.99 7.77 29.12
CA ARG A 257 -0.72 6.69 30.10
C ARG A 257 -0.37 7.25 31.48
N LEU A 258 0.44 8.31 31.53
CA LEU A 258 0.80 8.99 32.77
C LEU A 258 -0.41 9.66 33.43
N ALA A 259 -1.27 10.34 32.66
CA ALA A 259 -2.48 10.95 33.17
C ALA A 259 -3.46 9.91 33.75
N VAL A 260 -3.62 8.77 33.08
CA VAL A 260 -4.44 7.63 33.59
C VAL A 260 -3.84 7.06 34.89
N ALA A 261 -2.51 6.92 34.96
CA ALA A 261 -1.85 6.43 36.16
C ALA A 261 -2.00 7.39 37.36
N ILE A 262 -1.95 8.70 37.14
CA ILE A 262 -2.11 9.73 38.18
C ILE A 262 -3.56 9.81 38.68
N GLN A 263 -4.54 9.74 37.78
CA GLN A 263 -5.96 9.89 38.14
C GLN A 263 -6.56 8.65 38.83
N GLY A 264 -5.87 7.51 38.75
CA GLY A 264 -6.35 6.24 39.29
C GLY A 264 -7.54 5.68 38.50
N ALA A 265 -7.83 4.39 38.66
CA ALA A 265 -8.88 3.68 37.92
C ALA A 265 -10.33 4.17 38.18
N ALA A 266 -10.51 5.27 38.92
CA ALA A 266 -11.80 5.85 39.27
C ALA A 266 -12.25 6.90 38.23
N GLY A 267 -12.69 6.44 37.06
CA GLY A 267 -13.90 6.95 36.43
C GLY A 267 -13.89 8.29 35.68
N GLY A 268 -12.76 8.76 35.15
CA GLY A 268 -12.73 9.89 34.21
C GLY A 268 -11.81 9.61 33.03
N SER A 269 -12.26 9.86 31.79
CA SER A 269 -11.39 9.85 30.62
C SER A 269 -10.28 10.88 30.83
N ALA A 270 -9.06 10.42 31.13
CA ALA A 270 -7.93 11.29 31.39
C ALA A 270 -7.69 12.20 30.19
N ARG A 271 -7.98 13.50 30.36
CA ARG A 271 -7.80 14.50 29.30
C ARG A 271 -6.32 14.77 29.12
N THR A 272 -5.84 14.53 27.91
CA THR A 272 -4.48 14.80 27.47
C THR A 272 -4.20 16.31 27.39
N SER A 273 -2.92 16.69 27.42
CA SER A 273 -2.51 18.10 27.34
C SER A 273 -2.95 18.73 26.01
N VAL A 274 -3.68 19.85 26.09
CA VAL A 274 -4.10 20.66 24.92
C VAL A 274 -2.89 21.15 24.12
N ALA A 275 -1.76 21.42 24.79
CA ALA A 275 -0.52 21.85 24.14
C ALA A 275 0.07 20.76 23.21
N THR A 276 -0.02 19.49 23.62
CA THR A 276 0.43 18.36 22.81
C THR A 276 -0.44 18.22 21.55
N LEU A 277 -1.76 18.35 21.69
CA LEU A 277 -2.70 18.32 20.55
C LEU A 277 -2.48 19.48 19.57
N ILE A 278 -2.21 20.70 20.06
CA ILE A 278 -1.87 21.85 19.20
C ILE A 278 -0.59 21.56 18.42
N THR A 279 0.44 21.03 19.09
CA THR A 279 1.74 20.71 18.47
C THR A 279 1.59 19.65 17.37
N ILE A 280 0.80 18.60 17.63
CA ILE A 280 0.48 17.56 16.63
C ILE A 280 -0.27 18.18 15.44
N SER A 281 -1.29 19.01 15.71
CA SER A 281 -2.06 19.69 14.66
C SER A 281 -1.18 20.58 13.78
N ASP A 282 -0.28 21.37 14.36
CA ASP A 282 0.56 22.30 13.61
C ASP A 282 1.59 21.52 12.78
N THR A 283 2.14 20.43 13.33
CA THR A 283 3.01 19.49 12.59
C THR A 283 2.26 18.87 11.42
N LEU A 284 1.01 18.46 11.62
CA LEU A 284 0.17 17.88 10.57
C LEU A 284 -0.18 18.88 9.47
N GLU A 285 -0.43 20.15 9.81
CA GLU A 285 -0.67 21.19 8.80
C GLU A 285 0.54 21.33 7.87
N VAL A 286 1.76 21.36 8.44
CA VAL A 286 3.00 21.43 7.65
C VAL A 286 3.22 20.14 6.85
N LEU A 287 2.95 18.97 7.43
CA LEU A 287 3.08 17.68 6.75
C LEU A 287 2.15 17.59 5.52
N LYS A 288 0.89 18.02 5.63
CA LYS A 288 -0.05 18.01 4.50
C LYS A 288 0.44 18.83 3.31
N LYS A 289 1.07 20.00 3.56
CA LYS A 289 1.71 20.82 2.51
C LYS A 289 2.84 20.06 1.81
N ARG A 290 3.51 19.12 2.52
CA ARG A 290 4.55 18.26 1.93
C ARG A 290 4.01 17.08 1.14
N PHE A 291 2.69 16.87 1.04
CA PHE A 291 2.10 15.87 0.14
C PHE A 291 1.94 16.40 -1.28
N GLU A 292 1.87 17.72 -1.48
CA GLU A 292 1.65 18.35 -2.79
C GLU A 292 2.62 17.88 -3.88
N PRO A 293 3.93 17.68 -3.64
CA PRO A 293 4.86 17.18 -4.66
C PRO A 293 4.44 15.84 -5.29
N PHE A 294 3.68 15.00 -4.57
CA PHE A 294 3.16 13.75 -5.12
C PHE A 294 2.15 13.99 -6.24
N ALA A 295 1.41 15.09 -6.21
CA ALA A 295 0.38 15.40 -7.19
C ALA A 295 0.92 15.88 -8.54
N TYR A 296 2.21 16.21 -8.63
CA TYR A 296 2.83 16.78 -9.82
C TYR A 296 3.64 15.75 -10.63
N GLY A 297 3.87 16.10 -11.89
CA GLY A 297 4.72 15.32 -12.80
C GLY A 297 4.17 13.92 -13.08
N ARG A 298 5.06 12.94 -13.15
CA ARG A 298 4.73 11.53 -13.45
C ARG A 298 4.57 10.67 -12.20
N ASN A 299 4.48 11.26 -11.01
CA ASN A 299 4.50 10.55 -9.74
C ASN A 299 3.35 9.55 -9.60
N TYR A 300 2.13 9.91 -10.00
CA TYR A 300 1.01 8.97 -10.05
C TYR A 300 1.29 7.77 -10.97
N TYR A 301 1.76 8.02 -12.19
CA TYR A 301 2.07 6.97 -13.16
C TYR A 301 3.18 6.05 -12.66
N ASN A 302 4.29 6.62 -12.17
CA ASN A 302 5.44 5.88 -11.67
C ASN A 302 5.06 5.01 -10.47
N THR A 303 4.21 5.53 -9.58
CA THR A 303 3.67 4.79 -8.42
C THR A 303 2.77 3.65 -8.87
N LEU A 304 1.81 3.91 -9.75
CA LEU A 304 0.89 2.89 -10.26
C LEU A 304 1.63 1.77 -10.99
N SER A 305 2.52 2.15 -11.91
CA SER A 305 3.36 1.21 -12.66
C SER A 305 4.23 0.38 -11.71
N GLY A 306 4.83 1.01 -10.69
CA GLY A 306 5.59 0.28 -9.67
C GLY A 306 4.74 -0.71 -8.87
N ILE A 307 3.53 -0.34 -8.46
CA ILE A 307 2.62 -1.23 -7.72
C ILE A 307 2.20 -2.43 -8.58
N VAL A 308 1.80 -2.20 -9.84
CA VAL A 308 1.45 -3.27 -10.78
C VAL A 308 2.63 -4.24 -10.94
N TRP A 309 3.83 -3.71 -11.17
CA TRP A 309 5.04 -4.53 -11.33
C TRP A 309 5.43 -5.27 -10.04
N ALA A 310 5.25 -4.67 -8.87
CA ALA A 310 5.53 -5.33 -7.60
C ALA A 310 4.57 -6.50 -7.34
N ILE A 311 3.26 -6.31 -7.57
CA ILE A 311 2.24 -7.35 -7.39
C ILE A 311 2.42 -8.48 -8.41
N ALA A 312 2.64 -8.13 -9.69
CA ALA A 312 2.97 -9.10 -10.74
C ALA A 312 4.23 -9.89 -10.38
N GLY A 313 5.30 -9.20 -9.93
CA GLY A 313 6.55 -9.81 -9.51
C GLY A 313 6.37 -10.79 -8.34
N MET A 314 5.60 -10.43 -7.31
CA MET A 314 5.30 -11.35 -6.21
C MET A 314 4.54 -12.59 -6.67
N SER A 315 3.60 -12.44 -7.62
CA SER A 315 2.86 -13.56 -8.21
C SER A 315 3.77 -14.50 -9.00
N VAL A 316 4.68 -13.93 -9.82
CA VAL A 316 5.69 -14.69 -10.57
C VAL A 316 6.63 -15.45 -9.62
N ILE A 317 7.10 -14.81 -8.54
CA ILE A 317 7.96 -15.46 -7.54
C ILE A 317 7.22 -16.63 -6.89
N ARG A 318 5.96 -16.44 -6.50
CA ARG A 318 5.11 -17.48 -5.91
C ARG A 318 5.01 -18.70 -6.83
N ASP A 319 4.76 -18.49 -8.12
CA ASP A 319 4.49 -19.57 -9.07
C ASP A 319 5.79 -20.26 -9.54
N LEU A 320 6.92 -19.56 -9.56
CA LEU A 320 8.24 -20.13 -9.92
C LEU A 320 9.06 -20.64 -8.73
N ARG A 321 8.53 -20.59 -7.50
CA ARG A 321 9.29 -20.94 -6.29
C ARG A 321 9.96 -22.32 -6.37
N ALA A 322 9.25 -23.32 -6.89
CA ALA A 322 9.78 -24.68 -7.05
C ALA A 322 10.94 -24.72 -8.06
N THR A 323 10.83 -23.98 -9.16
CA THR A 323 11.88 -23.85 -10.19
C THR A 323 13.16 -23.22 -9.65
N PHE A 324 13.06 -22.34 -8.66
CA PHE A 324 14.21 -21.74 -7.99
C PHE A 324 14.82 -22.62 -6.90
N GLY A 325 14.25 -23.80 -6.63
CA GLY A 325 14.69 -24.67 -5.54
C GLY A 325 14.24 -24.22 -4.16
N ILE A 326 13.21 -23.37 -4.07
CA ILE A 326 12.58 -23.01 -2.80
C ILE A 326 11.67 -24.17 -2.37
N PRO A 327 11.76 -24.67 -1.11
CA PRO A 327 10.96 -25.79 -0.66
C PRO A 327 9.45 -25.54 -0.82
N PRO A 328 8.65 -26.52 -1.28
CA PRO A 328 7.20 -26.34 -1.46
C PRO A 328 6.44 -25.96 -0.19
N ALA A 329 6.99 -26.29 0.98
CA ALA A 329 6.45 -25.93 2.30
C ALA A 329 6.42 -24.42 2.56
N TYR A 330 7.16 -23.63 1.79
CA TYR A 330 7.19 -22.17 1.89
C TYR A 330 6.00 -21.64 1.08
N GLU A 331 4.82 -21.63 1.70
CA GLU A 331 3.57 -21.25 1.04
C GLU A 331 3.25 -19.77 1.23
N SER A 332 3.73 -19.17 2.32
CA SER A 332 3.43 -17.80 2.69
C SER A 332 4.43 -16.80 2.08
N PRO A 333 4.01 -15.56 1.76
CA PRO A 333 4.91 -14.58 1.15
C PRO A 333 6.11 -14.23 2.02
N ASP A 334 5.97 -14.25 3.34
CA ASP A 334 7.06 -13.99 4.27
C ASP A 334 8.15 -15.07 4.23
N GLU A 335 7.79 -16.29 3.86
CA GLU A 335 8.71 -17.40 3.65
C GLU A 335 9.31 -17.34 2.24
N TYR A 336 8.50 -17.44 1.18
CA TYR A 336 9.01 -17.65 -0.17
C TYR A 336 9.69 -16.41 -0.76
N ILE A 337 9.30 -15.18 -0.39
CA ILE A 337 9.96 -13.96 -0.89
C ILE A 337 11.34 -13.82 -0.25
N THR A 338 11.44 -14.08 1.05
CA THR A 338 12.72 -14.04 1.77
C THR A 338 13.67 -15.13 1.22
N ALA A 339 13.16 -16.33 1.01
CA ALA A 339 13.93 -17.42 0.39
C ALA A 339 14.37 -17.07 -1.05
N ALA A 340 13.48 -16.48 -1.86
CA ALA A 340 13.82 -16.05 -3.21
C ALA A 340 14.92 -14.98 -3.21
N TYR A 341 14.91 -14.06 -2.24
CA TYR A 341 15.98 -13.07 -2.09
C TYR A 341 17.34 -13.73 -1.79
N ASP A 342 17.38 -14.66 -0.83
CA ASP A 342 18.59 -15.39 -0.47
C ASP A 342 19.17 -16.15 -1.66
N VAL A 343 18.33 -16.92 -2.36
CA VAL A 343 18.75 -17.79 -3.46
C VAL A 343 19.10 -16.99 -4.72
N LEU A 344 18.27 -16.03 -5.11
CA LEU A 344 18.39 -15.35 -6.40
C LEU A 344 19.25 -14.10 -6.32
N VAL A 345 19.16 -13.31 -5.25
CA VAL A 345 19.90 -12.04 -5.14
C VAL A 345 21.22 -12.25 -4.42
N LEU A 346 21.20 -12.87 -3.23
CA LEU A 346 22.40 -13.08 -2.42
C LEU A 346 23.20 -14.33 -2.83
N LYS A 347 22.65 -15.18 -3.70
CA LYS A 347 23.28 -16.43 -4.20
C LYS A 347 23.73 -17.35 -3.06
N ARG A 348 22.95 -17.42 -1.98
CA ARG A 348 23.23 -18.24 -0.80
C ARG A 348 22.06 -19.20 -0.49
N PRO A 349 22.29 -20.27 0.27
CA PRO A 349 21.21 -21.12 0.76
C PRO A 349 20.19 -20.32 1.58
N VAL A 350 18.95 -20.78 1.61
CA VAL A 350 17.89 -20.17 2.42
C VAL A 350 18.30 -20.19 3.90
N THR A 351 18.33 -19.01 4.51
CA THR A 351 18.68 -18.86 5.93
C THR A 351 17.49 -18.38 6.75
N ASN A 352 17.17 -19.10 7.82
CA ASN A 352 16.20 -18.65 8.81
C ASN A 352 16.92 -17.66 9.74
N GLY A 353 16.91 -16.38 9.38
CA GLY A 353 17.42 -15.31 10.24
C GLY A 353 16.49 -15.07 11.44
N GLU A 354 17.03 -14.51 12.53
CA GLU A 354 16.24 -14.11 13.71
C GLU A 354 15.17 -13.07 13.39
N THR A 355 15.37 -12.30 12.32
CA THR A 355 14.42 -11.29 11.83
C THR A 355 14.03 -11.56 10.38
N ASN A 356 12.74 -11.83 10.16
CA ASN A 356 12.22 -12.02 8.81
C ASN A 356 12.13 -10.67 8.08
N ARG A 357 12.96 -10.50 7.03
CA ARG A 357 13.05 -9.26 6.23
C ARG A 357 11.69 -8.84 5.67
N TYR A 358 10.90 -9.78 5.18
CA TYR A 358 9.58 -9.50 4.61
C TYR A 358 8.65 -8.89 5.64
N ILE A 359 8.53 -9.52 6.81
CA ILE A 359 7.63 -9.08 7.89
C ILE A 359 7.95 -7.64 8.27
N VAL A 360 9.22 -7.30 8.48
CA VAL A 360 9.58 -5.95 8.93
C VAL A 360 9.31 -4.89 7.85
N HIS A 361 9.67 -5.15 6.58
CA HIS A 361 9.39 -4.19 5.50
C HIS A 361 7.88 -4.03 5.26
N ARG A 362 7.13 -5.13 5.33
CA ARG A 362 5.67 -5.13 5.20
C ARG A 362 5.02 -4.33 6.32
N GLU A 363 5.42 -4.53 7.57
CA GLU A 363 4.87 -3.77 8.70
C GLU A 363 5.20 -2.28 8.60
N CYS A 364 6.41 -1.91 8.15
CA CYS A 364 6.71 -0.52 7.82
C CYS A 364 5.80 0.03 6.72
N ALA A 365 5.67 -0.69 5.60
CA ALA A 365 4.84 -0.30 4.46
C ALA A 365 3.38 -0.10 4.86
N LYS A 366 2.79 -1.10 5.51
CA LYS A 366 1.39 -1.14 5.91
C LYS A 366 1.06 -0.04 6.93
N ASN A 367 1.81 0.02 8.03
CA ASN A 367 1.51 0.97 9.10
C ASN A 367 1.75 2.42 8.65
N ALA A 368 2.84 2.69 7.91
CA ALA A 368 3.08 4.03 7.38
C ALA A 368 2.02 4.46 6.37
N ARG A 369 1.64 3.55 5.45
CA ARG A 369 0.59 3.81 4.46
C ARG A 369 -0.72 4.16 5.16
N ASP A 370 -1.17 3.32 6.08
CA ASP A 370 -2.43 3.53 6.81
C ASP A 370 -2.44 4.87 7.56
N ILE A 371 -1.36 5.19 8.27
CA ILE A 371 -1.23 6.47 8.96
C ILE A 371 -1.35 7.63 7.95
N LEU A 372 -0.57 7.62 6.87
CA LEU A 372 -0.54 8.73 5.91
C LEU A 372 -1.88 8.92 5.20
N LEU A 373 -2.60 7.85 4.91
CA LEU A 373 -3.92 7.91 4.29
C LEU A 373 -4.96 8.58 5.20
N ASP A 374 -4.97 8.22 6.48
CA ASP A 374 -5.85 8.86 7.45
C ASP A 374 -5.49 10.34 7.63
N LEU A 375 -4.19 10.63 7.74
CA LEU A 375 -3.68 12.00 7.89
C LEU A 375 -4.03 12.89 6.71
N GLU A 376 -4.14 12.36 5.49
CA GLU A 376 -4.48 13.17 4.33
C GLU A 376 -5.89 13.78 4.43
N VAL A 377 -6.82 13.09 5.08
CA VAL A 377 -8.25 13.46 5.13
C VAL A 377 -8.73 13.95 6.47
N ILE A 378 -8.00 13.65 7.56
CA ILE A 378 -8.41 14.05 8.90
C ILE A 378 -8.56 15.57 9.03
N ASN A 379 -9.64 16.00 9.68
CA ASN A 379 -9.78 17.39 10.11
C ASN A 379 -9.02 17.65 11.41
N HIS A 380 -7.87 18.32 11.29
CA HIS A 380 -7.00 18.64 12.43
C HIS A 380 -7.25 20.03 13.02
N GLN A 381 -8.13 20.83 12.40
CA GLN A 381 -8.39 22.19 12.83
C GLN A 381 -9.39 22.27 14.00
N ASP A 382 -10.11 21.19 14.28
CA ASP A 382 -11.03 21.14 15.40
C ASP A 382 -10.28 20.89 16.73
N LYS A 383 -9.69 21.96 17.26
CA LYS A 383 -8.80 21.94 18.42
C LYS A 383 -9.52 22.05 19.77
N ARG A 384 -10.84 22.26 19.81
CA ARG A 384 -11.55 22.75 21.04
C ARG A 384 -12.97 22.25 21.26
N SER A 385 -13.50 21.33 20.47
CA SER A 385 -14.85 20.83 20.70
C SER A 385 -14.93 19.89 21.92
N ASN A 386 -16.03 20.01 22.67
CA ASN A 386 -16.57 18.93 23.49
C ASN A 386 -17.87 18.54 22.77
N PRO A 387 -17.94 17.40 22.07
CA PRO A 387 -17.08 16.20 22.14
C PRO A 387 -15.67 16.39 21.55
N PRO A 388 -14.68 15.55 21.96
CA PRO A 388 -13.28 15.64 21.51
C PRO A 388 -13.18 15.74 19.99
N GLY A 389 -12.30 16.63 19.52
CA GLY A 389 -12.05 16.88 18.11
C GLY A 389 -11.57 15.63 17.38
N GLU A 390 -11.76 15.62 16.06
CA GLU A 390 -11.46 14.48 15.19
C GLU A 390 -10.02 13.95 15.37
N LEU A 391 -9.03 14.85 15.50
CA LEU A 391 -7.63 14.50 15.75
C LEU A 391 -7.40 13.70 17.05
N GLU A 392 -8.04 14.09 18.16
CA GLU A 392 -7.87 13.38 19.43
C GLU A 392 -8.52 11.99 19.37
N ASN A 393 -9.70 11.89 18.75
CA ASN A 393 -10.37 10.60 18.53
C ASN A 393 -9.53 9.66 17.67
N TRP A 394 -8.89 10.19 16.62
CA TRP A 394 -7.98 9.42 15.78
C TRP A 394 -6.79 8.87 16.55
N LEU A 395 -6.10 9.72 17.30
CA LEU A 395 -4.92 9.34 18.07
C LEU A 395 -5.27 8.18 19.01
N ASN A 396 -6.43 8.23 19.65
CA ASN A 396 -6.91 7.16 20.52
C ASN A 396 -7.14 5.81 19.82
N GLN A 397 -7.33 5.78 18.51
CA GLN A 397 -7.62 4.56 17.73
C GLN A 397 -6.38 4.01 17.01
N ILE A 398 -5.43 4.88 16.68
CA ILE A 398 -4.31 4.55 15.77
C ILE A 398 -3.01 4.15 16.49
N GLU A 399 -2.98 4.19 17.82
CA GLU A 399 -1.78 3.90 18.64
C GLU A 399 -1.06 2.62 18.20
N ALA A 400 -1.81 1.54 17.95
CA ALA A 400 -1.24 0.26 17.52
C ALA A 400 -0.47 0.36 16.19
N LYS A 401 -0.95 1.16 15.23
CA LYS A 401 -0.27 1.35 13.95
C LYS A 401 0.96 2.26 14.10
N VAL A 402 0.89 3.29 14.95
CA VAL A 402 2.03 4.17 15.23
C VAL A 402 3.17 3.42 15.91
N GLU A 403 2.87 2.62 16.94
CA GLU A 403 3.87 1.76 17.60
C GLU A 403 4.35 0.63 16.68
N GLY A 404 3.48 0.08 15.84
CA GLY A 404 3.83 -0.89 14.80
C GLY A 404 4.85 -0.32 13.80
N TYR A 405 4.59 0.88 13.27
CA TYR A 405 5.54 1.58 12.41
C TYR A 405 6.87 1.85 13.11
N ARG A 406 6.84 2.42 14.32
CA ARG A 406 8.05 2.69 15.11
C ARG A 406 8.90 1.44 15.33
N THR A 407 8.26 0.33 15.71
CA THR A 407 8.95 -0.94 16.01
C THR A 407 9.59 -1.52 14.75
N ALA A 408 8.83 -1.57 13.65
CA ALA A 408 9.34 -2.06 12.38
C ALA A 408 10.48 -1.15 11.86
N TYR A 409 10.31 0.18 11.94
CA TYR A 409 11.31 1.15 11.51
C TYR A 409 12.62 1.03 12.31
N ARG A 410 12.51 0.89 13.63
CA ARG A 410 13.66 0.65 14.52
C ARG A 410 14.37 -0.65 14.17
N THR A 411 13.63 -1.68 13.83
CA THR A 411 14.20 -2.98 13.43
C THR A 411 14.94 -2.86 12.09
N LEU A 412 14.44 -2.07 11.14
CA LEU A 412 15.10 -1.84 9.84
C LEU A 412 16.33 -0.94 9.91
N THR A 413 16.30 0.09 10.76
CA THR A 413 17.28 1.19 10.72
C THR A 413 18.15 1.30 11.95
N GLY A 414 17.80 0.60 13.03
CA GLY A 414 18.41 0.77 14.35
C GLY A 414 17.94 2.00 15.12
N VAL A 415 17.10 2.86 14.53
CA VAL A 415 16.69 4.14 15.12
C VAL A 415 15.30 4.09 15.73
N ASP A 416 15.21 4.57 16.97
CA ASP A 416 13.94 4.71 17.68
C ASP A 416 13.34 6.10 17.48
N LEU A 417 12.27 6.18 16.68
CA LEU A 417 11.50 7.40 16.45
C LEU A 417 10.83 7.96 17.73
N GLY A 418 10.75 7.18 18.80
CA GLY A 418 10.24 7.62 20.11
C GLY A 418 11.29 8.20 21.05
N ALA A 419 12.58 8.18 20.66
CA ALA A 419 13.70 8.73 21.42
C ALA A 419 14.11 10.13 20.94
N THR A 420 14.04 10.40 19.63
CA THR A 420 14.41 11.69 19.02
C THR A 420 13.51 12.05 17.85
N GLY A 421 12.98 13.28 17.81
CA GLY A 421 12.02 13.73 16.80
C GLY A 421 12.58 14.18 15.44
N ALA A 422 13.89 14.04 15.18
CA ALA A 422 14.55 14.68 14.03
C ALA A 422 15.60 13.81 13.30
N GLN A 423 15.41 12.49 13.21
CA GLN A 423 16.36 11.63 12.48
C GLN A 423 15.82 11.29 11.07
N THR A 424 16.63 11.64 10.06
CA THR A 424 16.39 11.36 8.63
C THR A 424 17.44 10.38 8.14
N ILE A 425 17.08 9.09 8.05
CA ILE A 425 18.02 8.02 7.70
C ILE A 425 17.92 7.69 6.22
N GLU A 426 16.74 7.83 5.64
CA GLU A 426 16.41 7.47 4.27
C GLU A 426 16.98 8.43 3.22
N GLN A 427 17.65 9.49 3.69
CA GLN A 427 18.50 10.38 2.88
C GLN A 427 19.97 9.94 2.87
N GLN A 428 20.41 9.11 3.83
CA GLN A 428 21.82 8.79 4.08
C GLN A 428 22.16 7.29 3.95
N VAL A 429 21.23 6.39 4.31
CA VAL A 429 21.43 4.93 4.30
C VAL A 429 21.05 4.32 2.99
#